data_AF-A0A4Q8UTA0-F1
#
_entry.id   AF-A0A4Q8UTA0-F1
#
_cell.length_a   1.000
_cell.length_b   1.000
_cell.length_c   1.000
_cell.angle_alpha   90.00
_cell.angle_beta   90.00
_cell.angle_gamma   90.00
#
_symmetry.space_group_name_H-M   'P 1'
#
loop_
_entity.id
_entity.type
_entity.pdbx_description
1 polymer ?
#
loop_
_entity_poly.entity_id
_entity_poly.type
_entity_poly.pdbx_seq_one_letter_code
_entity_poly.pdbx_strand_id
1 'polypeptide(L)'
;MLDNYAEFIGRLETAAGKLTPRRDTLSAALDAAGLLLNQNNAGVELWGQRRTRIRQLLNLVAAKQRARTYRSLSELHEVAQKMEQMFSNRAQRVLQVCSGIRARRDQINAALIELDKSKVKLAASRRIAQERENLSKIAAELSVSADNLSFGVPDPGLRDSLREAREAIILAEALLEVKGN
;
A
#
# COMPACT_ATOMS: atom_id res chain seq x y z
N MET A 1 -22.08 -19.84 -14.89
CA MET A 1 -21.51 -19.28 -13.64
C MET A 1 -20.11 -18.66 -13.79
N LEU A 2 -19.41 -18.79 -14.93
CA LEU A 2 -18.04 -18.23 -15.13
C LEU A 2 -17.96 -16.69 -15.26
N ASP A 3 -19.07 -16.01 -15.54
CA ASP A 3 -19.12 -14.58 -15.88
C ASP A 3 -18.81 -13.67 -14.67
N ASN A 4 -19.25 -14.08 -13.47
CA ASN A 4 -19.11 -13.27 -12.25
C ASN A 4 -17.64 -12.99 -11.88
N TYR A 5 -16.73 -13.94 -12.11
CA TYR A 5 -15.31 -13.76 -11.78
C TYR A 5 -14.65 -12.67 -12.62
N ALA A 6 -15.00 -12.58 -13.92
CA ALA A 6 -14.47 -11.55 -14.80
C ALA A 6 -14.96 -10.16 -14.38
N GLU A 7 -16.24 -10.05 -14.01
CA GLU A 7 -16.81 -8.80 -13.50
C GLU A 7 -16.14 -8.36 -12.18
N PHE A 8 -15.93 -9.28 -11.24
CA PHE A 8 -15.24 -8.96 -9.98
C PHE A 8 -13.80 -8.51 -10.21
N ILE A 9 -13.05 -9.16 -11.10
CA ILE A 9 -11.69 -8.74 -11.47
C ILE A 9 -11.71 -7.34 -12.09
N GLY A 10 -12.64 -7.08 -13.03
CA GLY A 10 -12.80 -5.76 -13.65
C GLY A 10 -13.13 -4.65 -12.65
N ARG A 11 -13.94 -4.95 -11.62
CA ARG A 11 -14.22 -4.01 -10.51
C ARG A 11 -12.97 -3.72 -9.68
N LEU A 12 -12.16 -4.74 -9.37
CA LEU A 12 -10.88 -4.56 -8.64
C LEU A 12 -9.86 -3.76 -9.46
N GLU A 13 -9.77 -4.00 -10.77
CA GLU A 13 -8.93 -3.21 -11.68
C GLU A 13 -9.38 -1.77 -11.78
N THR A 14 -10.68 -1.53 -11.92
CA THR A 14 -11.24 -0.17 -11.93
C THR A 14 -10.94 0.56 -10.63
N ALA A 15 -11.07 -0.11 -9.48
CA ALA A 15 -10.75 0.46 -8.18
C ALA A 15 -9.25 0.81 -8.08
N ALA A 16 -8.37 -0.11 -8.48
CA ALA A 16 -6.93 0.14 -8.53
C ALA A 16 -6.58 1.30 -9.47
N GLY A 17 -7.18 1.34 -10.65
CA GLY A 17 -7.01 2.41 -11.65
C GLY A 17 -7.45 3.79 -11.15
N LYS A 18 -8.40 3.87 -10.21
CA LYS A 18 -8.80 5.13 -9.55
C LYS A 18 -7.85 5.53 -8.42
N LEU A 19 -7.24 4.56 -7.74
CA LEU A 19 -6.37 4.78 -6.58
C LEU A 19 -4.93 5.13 -6.98
N THR A 20 -4.40 4.51 -8.05
CA THR A 20 -3.02 4.74 -8.51
C THR A 20 -2.75 6.22 -8.86
N PRO A 21 -3.56 6.92 -9.67
CA PRO A 21 -3.30 8.33 -9.97
C PRO A 21 -3.39 9.24 -8.74
N ARG A 22 -4.25 8.88 -7.77
CA ARG A 22 -4.35 9.59 -6.49
C ARG A 22 -3.08 9.43 -5.66
N ARG A 23 -2.56 8.20 -5.55
CA ARG A 23 -1.26 7.94 -4.91
C ARG A 23 -0.15 8.75 -5.56
N ASP A 24 -0.09 8.76 -6.89
CA ASP A 24 0.97 9.45 -7.63
C ASP A 24 0.90 10.97 -7.45
N THR A 25 -0.32 11.51 -7.43
CA THR A 25 -0.56 12.93 -7.09
C THR A 25 -0.10 13.26 -5.66
N LEU A 26 -0.37 12.39 -4.69
CA LEU A 26 0.10 12.58 -3.31
C LEU A 26 1.64 12.49 -3.21
N SER A 27 2.29 11.64 -4.01
CA SER A 27 3.75 11.58 -4.09
C SER A 27 4.32 12.88 -4.64
N ALA A 28 3.80 13.37 -5.77
CA ALA A 28 4.23 14.66 -6.33
C ALA A 28 4.01 15.83 -5.36
N ALA A 29 2.89 15.81 -4.62
CA ALA A 29 2.62 16.80 -3.58
C ALA A 29 3.60 16.72 -2.41
N LEU A 30 4.06 15.52 -2.03
CA LEU A 30 5.10 15.35 -1.01
C LEU A 30 6.45 15.91 -1.48
N ASP A 31 6.81 15.70 -2.74
CA ASP A 31 8.06 16.21 -3.29
C ASP A 31 8.06 17.74 -3.28
N ALA A 32 6.97 18.35 -3.75
CA ALA A 32 6.78 19.80 -3.72
C ALA A 32 6.80 20.36 -2.28
N ALA A 33 6.11 19.70 -1.34
CA ALA A 33 6.13 20.09 0.07
C ALA A 33 7.53 19.92 0.70
N GLY A 34 8.29 18.91 0.27
CA GLY A 34 9.69 18.73 0.67
C GLY A 34 10.58 19.90 0.24
N LEU A 35 10.42 20.39 -1.00
CA LEU A 35 11.12 21.58 -1.47
C LEU A 35 10.77 22.82 -0.64
N LEU A 36 9.48 23.02 -0.35
CA LEU A 36 9.02 24.12 0.51
C LEU A 36 9.59 24.01 1.93
N LEU A 37 9.67 22.82 2.50
CA LEU A 37 10.26 22.60 3.81
C LEU A 37 11.74 23.01 3.82
N ASN A 38 12.50 22.55 2.82
CA ASN A 38 13.91 22.89 2.69
C ASN A 38 14.13 24.40 2.54
N GLN A 39 13.30 25.06 1.73
CA GLN A 39 13.34 26.52 1.59
C GLN A 39 13.04 27.25 2.91
N ASN A 40 12.05 26.78 3.67
CA ASN A 40 11.73 27.40 4.95
C ASN A 40 12.84 27.17 5.99
N ASN A 41 13.43 25.96 6.04
CA ASN A 41 14.56 25.67 6.93
C ASN A 41 15.78 26.53 6.60
N ALA A 42 16.14 26.66 5.32
CA ALA A 42 17.18 27.59 4.89
C ALA A 42 16.87 29.04 5.31
N GLY A 43 15.60 29.45 5.22
CA GLY A 43 15.13 30.74 5.73
C GLY A 43 15.37 30.90 7.24
N VAL A 44 15.04 29.89 8.05
CA VAL A 44 15.31 29.89 9.50
C VAL A 44 16.80 30.07 9.77
N GLU A 45 17.65 29.28 9.12
CA GLU A 45 19.10 29.34 9.31
C GLU A 45 19.67 30.71 8.95
N LEU A 46 19.33 31.25 7.77
CA LEU A 46 19.81 32.54 7.30
C LEU A 46 19.38 33.68 8.23
N TRP A 47 18.11 33.69 8.68
CA TRP A 47 17.64 34.71 9.61
C TRP A 47 18.22 34.55 11.02
N GLY A 48 18.46 33.31 11.48
CA GLY A 48 19.17 33.04 12.73
C GLY A 48 20.62 33.51 12.71
N GLN A 49 21.33 33.30 11.60
CA GLN A 49 22.69 33.82 11.38
C GLN A 49 22.70 35.35 11.38
N ARG A 50 21.78 36.00 10.64
CA ARG A 50 21.61 37.46 10.64
C ARG A 50 21.32 38.00 12.04
N ARG A 51 20.39 37.39 12.77
CA ARG A 51 20.04 37.78 14.15
C ARG A 51 21.25 37.70 15.08
N THR A 52 22.03 36.63 14.97
CA THR A 52 23.26 36.44 15.74
C THR A 52 24.29 37.52 15.40
N ARG A 53 24.48 37.82 14.12
CA ARG A 53 25.40 38.88 13.69
C ARG A 53 24.99 40.26 14.19
N ILE A 54 23.70 40.60 14.10
CA ILE A 54 23.18 41.88 14.60
C ILE A 54 23.36 41.98 16.12
N ARG A 55 23.13 40.89 16.87
CA ARG A 55 23.37 40.84 18.31
C ARG A 55 24.83 41.13 18.67
N GLN A 56 25.78 40.56 17.93
CA GLN A 56 27.19 40.87 18.11
C GLN A 56 27.49 42.35 17.87
N LEU A 57 26.93 42.95 16.81
CA LEU A 57 27.09 44.38 16.51
C LEU A 57 26.47 45.27 17.58
N LEU A 58 25.29 44.90 18.11
CA LEU A 58 24.65 45.62 19.21
C LEU A 58 25.54 45.67 20.45
N ASN A 59 26.17 44.55 20.82
CA ASN A 59 27.09 44.50 21.96
C ASN A 59 28.30 45.43 21.75
N LEU A 60 28.86 45.46 20.54
CA LEU A 60 29.98 46.34 20.20
C LEU A 60 29.60 47.82 20.19
N VAL A 61 28.39 48.15 19.73
CA VAL A 61 27.90 49.54 19.63
C VAL A 61 27.45 50.07 20.99
N ALA A 62 26.87 49.22 21.85
CA ALA A 62 26.52 49.56 23.22
C ALA A 62 27.76 50.05 24.00
N ALA A 63 28.90 49.36 23.86
CA ALA A 63 30.17 49.76 24.46
C ALA A 63 30.69 51.12 23.95
N LYS A 64 30.29 51.54 22.75
CA LYS A 64 30.74 52.80 22.10
C LYS A 64 29.74 53.96 22.25
N GLN A 65 28.63 53.77 22.99
CA GLN A 65 27.61 54.79 23.28
C GLN A 65 27.02 55.50 22.03
N ARG A 66 26.96 54.82 20.88
CA ARG A 66 26.37 55.40 19.64
C ARG A 66 24.87 55.16 19.57
N ALA A 67 24.09 56.02 20.23
CA ALA A 67 22.65 55.86 20.40
C ALA A 67 21.85 55.64 19.10
N ARG A 68 22.15 56.41 18.04
CA ARG A 68 21.43 56.29 16.75
C ARG A 68 21.68 54.94 16.07
N THR A 69 22.94 54.51 16.00
CA THR A 69 23.32 53.21 15.41
C THR A 69 22.75 52.06 16.23
N TYR A 70 22.75 52.18 17.55
CA TYR A 70 22.15 51.20 18.44
C TYR A 70 20.66 51.00 18.13
N ARG A 71 19.89 52.09 18.03
CA ARG A 71 18.44 52.03 17.70
C ARG A 71 18.19 51.28 16.40
N SER A 72 18.89 51.65 15.32
CA SER A 72 18.72 50.99 14.03
C SER A 72 19.10 49.51 14.04
N LEU A 73 20.15 49.13 14.78
CA LEU A 73 20.51 47.71 14.94
C LEU A 73 19.47 46.95 15.79
N SER A 74 18.86 47.59 16.78
CA SER A 74 17.80 46.97 17.59
C SER A 74 16.56 46.70 16.74
N GLU A 75 16.14 47.65 15.91
CA GLU A 75 15.04 47.46 14.95
C GLU A 75 15.34 46.31 13.99
N LEU A 76 16.57 46.23 13.45
CA LEU A 76 16.99 45.12 12.59
C LEU A 76 17.01 43.78 13.35
N HIS A 77 17.36 43.77 14.64
CA HIS A 77 17.33 42.56 15.47
C HIS A 77 15.91 42.03 15.63
N GLU A 78 14.95 42.92 15.90
CA GLU A 78 13.54 42.56 16.00
C GLU A 78 12.98 42.02 14.68
N VAL A 79 13.32 42.65 13.56
CA VAL A 79 12.93 42.16 12.23
C VAL A 79 13.51 40.76 12.00
N ALA A 80 14.81 40.55 12.28
CA ALA A 80 15.43 39.25 12.10
C ALA A 80 14.78 38.17 12.97
N GLN A 81 14.44 38.49 14.23
CA GLN A 81 13.69 37.59 15.11
C GLN A 81 12.30 37.25 14.56
N LYS A 82 11.54 38.24 14.10
CA LYS A 82 10.20 38.01 13.52
C LYS A 82 10.28 37.15 12.26
N MET A 83 11.29 37.37 11.41
CA MET A 83 11.48 36.58 10.20
C MET A 83 11.91 35.15 10.50
N GLU A 84 12.86 34.92 11.41
CA GLU A 84 13.26 33.58 11.86
C GLU A 84 12.04 32.81 12.39
N GLN A 85 11.24 33.44 13.26
CA GLN A 85 10.01 32.83 13.79
C GLN A 85 8.99 32.52 12.69
N MET A 86 8.79 33.44 11.73
CA MET A 86 7.88 33.24 10.61
C MET A 86 8.26 32.01 9.78
N PHE A 87 9.54 31.88 9.43
CA PHE A 87 10.04 30.73 8.67
C PHE A 87 9.93 29.43 9.47
N SER A 88 10.21 29.47 10.78
CA SER A 88 10.04 28.32 11.67
C SER A 88 8.58 27.85 11.71
N ASN A 89 7.64 28.77 11.90
CA ASN A 89 6.20 28.48 11.88
C ASN A 89 5.73 27.94 10.52
N ARG A 90 6.31 28.43 9.41
CA ARG A 90 6.03 27.91 8.07
C ARG A 90 6.56 26.48 7.90
N ALA A 91 7.81 26.22 8.30
CA ALA A 91 8.41 24.88 8.28
C ALA A 91 7.56 23.88 9.07
N GLN A 92 7.11 24.25 10.28
CA GLN A 92 6.25 23.42 11.11
C GLN A 92 4.91 23.11 10.43
N ARG A 93 4.26 24.10 9.81
CA ARG A 93 3.02 23.87 9.05
C ARG A 93 3.24 22.96 7.85
N VAL A 94 4.33 23.13 7.11
CA VAL A 94 4.68 22.24 5.99
C VAL A 94 4.90 20.80 6.49
N LEU A 95 5.58 20.61 7.63
CA LEU A 95 5.74 19.28 8.24
C LEU A 95 4.40 18.62 8.58
N GLN A 96 3.45 19.37 9.14
CA GLN A 96 2.10 18.88 9.43
C GLN A 96 1.33 18.49 8.15
N VAL A 97 1.46 19.27 7.09
CA VAL A 97 0.88 18.93 5.79
C VAL A 97 1.53 17.65 5.23
N CYS A 98 2.86 17.54 5.28
CA CYS A 98 3.59 16.36 4.84
C CYS A 98 3.16 15.09 5.60
N SER A 99 2.96 15.15 6.92
CA SER A 99 2.51 13.99 7.68
C SER A 99 1.10 13.55 7.26
N GLY A 100 0.19 14.50 7.04
CA GLY A 100 -1.16 14.22 6.53
C GLY A 100 -1.15 13.59 5.14
N ILE A 101 -0.32 14.08 4.22
CA ILE A 101 -0.20 13.52 2.87
C ILE A 101 0.41 12.11 2.92
N ARG A 102 1.46 11.88 3.73
CA ARG A 102 2.06 10.55 3.93
C ARG A 102 1.03 9.55 4.44
N ALA A 103 0.29 9.89 5.49
CA ALA A 103 -0.74 9.02 6.05
C ALA A 103 -1.79 8.61 4.99
N ARG A 104 -2.26 9.57 4.18
CA ARG A 104 -3.20 9.27 3.08
C ARG A 104 -2.59 8.40 2.00
N ARG A 105 -1.34 8.65 1.61
CA ARG A 105 -0.64 7.85 0.62
C ARG A 105 -0.45 6.42 1.11
N ASP A 106 -0.10 6.24 2.38
CA ASP A 106 0.13 4.93 2.96
C ASP A 106 -1.18 4.13 3.09
N GLN A 107 -2.31 4.79 3.39
CA GLN A 107 -3.65 4.19 3.30
C GLN A 107 -3.98 3.71 1.88
N ILE A 108 -3.67 4.52 0.86
CA ILE A 108 -3.89 4.11 -0.54
C ILE A 108 -2.98 2.95 -0.91
N ASN A 109 -1.72 2.95 -0.49
CA ASN A 109 -0.80 1.85 -0.73
C ASN A 109 -1.30 0.55 -0.09
N ALA A 110 -1.77 0.59 1.16
CA ALA A 110 -2.37 -0.56 1.82
C ALA A 110 -3.59 -1.07 1.04
N ALA A 111 -4.49 -0.18 0.61
CA ALA A 111 -5.65 -0.55 -0.19
C ALA A 111 -5.25 -1.20 -1.52
N LEU A 112 -4.24 -0.67 -2.23
CA LEU A 112 -3.73 -1.25 -3.47
C LEU A 112 -3.16 -2.65 -3.26
N ILE A 113 -2.41 -2.88 -2.17
CA ILE A 113 -1.88 -4.21 -1.80
C ILE A 113 -3.03 -5.19 -1.54
N GLU A 114 -4.06 -4.77 -0.79
CA GLU A 114 -5.22 -5.63 -0.50
C GLU A 114 -6.05 -5.95 -1.75
N LEU A 115 -6.19 -5.00 -2.68
CA LEU A 115 -6.81 -5.23 -3.98
C LEU A 115 -6.04 -6.28 -4.78
N ASP A 116 -4.70 -6.20 -4.80
CA ASP A 116 -3.86 -7.16 -5.52
C ASP A 116 -3.96 -8.58 -4.92
N LYS A 117 -3.89 -8.69 -3.58
CA LYS A 117 -4.15 -9.96 -2.88
C LYS A 117 -5.52 -10.54 -3.22
N SER A 118 -6.55 -9.70 -3.28
CA SER A 118 -7.92 -10.12 -3.61
C SER A 118 -8.02 -10.64 -5.05
N LYS A 119 -7.30 -10.03 -6.00
CA LYS A 119 -7.21 -10.53 -7.39
C LYS A 119 -6.55 -11.90 -7.45
N VAL A 120 -5.41 -12.08 -6.77
CA VAL A 120 -4.70 -13.37 -6.73
C VAL A 120 -5.59 -14.46 -6.14
N LYS A 121 -6.29 -14.17 -5.04
CA LYS A 121 -7.26 -15.10 -4.43
C LYS A 121 -8.38 -15.46 -5.39
N LEU A 122 -8.98 -14.48 -6.07
CA LEU A 122 -10.05 -14.74 -7.04
C LEU A 122 -9.57 -15.58 -8.23
N ALA A 123 -8.36 -15.32 -8.73
CA ALA A 123 -7.76 -16.13 -9.80
C ALA A 123 -7.55 -17.59 -9.36
N ALA A 124 -7.06 -17.80 -8.14
CA ALA A 124 -6.92 -19.14 -7.57
C ALA A 124 -8.28 -19.84 -7.39
N SER A 125 -9.27 -19.14 -6.83
CA SER A 125 -10.64 -19.68 -6.68
C SER A 125 -11.27 -20.04 -8.02
N ARG A 126 -11.08 -19.23 -9.06
CA ARG A 126 -11.55 -19.52 -10.42
C ARG A 126 -10.93 -20.80 -10.96
N ARG A 127 -9.62 -20.99 -10.78
CA ARG A 127 -8.91 -22.20 -11.22
C ARG A 127 -9.45 -23.45 -10.53
N ILE A 128 -9.61 -23.41 -9.21
CA ILE A 128 -10.18 -24.53 -8.43
C ILE A 128 -11.61 -24.86 -8.89
N ALA A 129 -12.43 -23.84 -9.15
CA ALA A 129 -13.80 -24.04 -9.65
C ALA A 129 -13.80 -24.73 -11.02
N GLN A 130 -12.90 -24.34 -11.93
CA GLN A 130 -12.74 -24.98 -13.23
C GLN A 130 -12.25 -26.43 -13.10
N GLU A 131 -11.29 -26.70 -12.21
CA GLU A 131 -10.81 -28.06 -11.92
C GLU A 131 -11.94 -28.96 -11.40
N ARG A 132 -12.78 -28.46 -10.48
CA ARG A 132 -13.96 -29.19 -9.98
C ARG A 132 -15.00 -29.45 -11.08
N GLU A 133 -15.27 -28.47 -11.93
CA GLU A 133 -16.19 -28.62 -13.05
C GLU A 133 -15.68 -29.70 -14.04
N ASN A 134 -14.38 -29.70 -14.34
CA ASN A 134 -13.77 -30.71 -15.20
C ASN A 134 -13.81 -32.11 -14.58
N LEU A 135 -13.49 -32.25 -13.29
CA LEU A 135 -13.60 -33.52 -12.58
C LEU A 135 -15.04 -34.04 -12.57
N SER A 136 -16.02 -33.14 -12.35
CA SER A 136 -17.44 -33.50 -12.41
C SER A 136 -17.87 -33.96 -13.81
N LYS A 137 -17.35 -33.34 -14.88
CA LYS A 137 -17.61 -33.77 -16.27
C LYS A 137 -17.02 -35.14 -16.55
N ILE A 138 -15.76 -35.37 -16.18
CA ILE A 138 -15.10 -36.68 -16.34
C ILE A 138 -15.85 -37.77 -15.56
N ALA A 139 -16.28 -37.48 -14.32
CA ALA A 139 -17.05 -38.43 -13.53
C ALA A 139 -18.41 -38.77 -14.18
N ALA A 140 -19.08 -37.79 -14.80
CA ALA A 140 -20.32 -38.00 -15.54
C ALA A 140 -20.10 -38.79 -16.85
N GLU A 141 -19.01 -38.54 -17.57
CA GLU A 141 -18.65 -39.30 -18.77
C GLU A 141 -18.30 -40.76 -18.45
N LEU A 142 -17.61 -40.99 -17.33
CA LEU A 142 -17.30 -42.32 -16.81
C LEU A 142 -18.55 -43.07 -16.35
N SER A 143 -19.56 -42.38 -15.79
CA SER A 143 -20.82 -43.02 -15.38
C SER A 143 -21.72 -43.38 -16.56
N VAL A 144 -21.72 -42.61 -17.65
CA VAL A 144 -22.49 -42.91 -18.87
C VAL A 144 -21.84 -44.01 -19.72
N SER A 145 -20.51 -44.15 -19.69
CA SER A 145 -19.81 -45.26 -20.37
C SER A 145 -20.12 -46.65 -19.80
N ALA A 146 -20.76 -46.75 -18.62
CA ALA A 146 -21.14 -48.03 -18.02
C ALA A 146 -22.36 -48.68 -18.71
N ASP A 147 -23.22 -47.91 -19.40
CA ASP A 147 -24.43 -48.43 -20.05
C ASP A 147 -24.18 -48.98 -21.47
N ASN A 148 -23.00 -48.73 -22.06
CA ASN A 148 -22.60 -49.28 -23.37
C ASN A 148 -21.69 -50.51 -23.29
N LEU A 149 -21.38 -50.98 -22.08
CA LEU A 149 -20.70 -52.27 -21.90
C LEU A 149 -21.76 -53.37 -21.88
N SER A 150 -22.06 -53.86 -23.09
CA SER A 150 -22.70 -55.16 -23.32
C SER A 150 -22.27 -56.16 -22.25
N PHE A 151 -23.26 -56.69 -21.52
CA PHE A 151 -23.15 -57.78 -20.57
C PHE A 151 -22.17 -58.86 -21.07
N GLY A 152 -20.98 -58.87 -20.47
CA GLY A 152 -19.96 -59.89 -20.67
C GLY A 152 -19.29 -60.16 -19.35
N VAL A 153 -19.84 -61.12 -18.60
CA VAL A 153 -19.31 -61.80 -17.40
C VAL A 153 -18.71 -60.89 -16.31
N PRO A 154 -19.20 -60.90 -15.05
CA PRO A 154 -18.57 -60.11 -13.99
C PRO A 154 -17.15 -60.64 -13.75
N ASP A 155 -16.14 -59.86 -14.13
CA ASP A 155 -14.75 -60.09 -13.76
C ASP A 155 -14.62 -59.92 -12.24
N PRO A 156 -14.37 -60.99 -11.47
CA PRO A 156 -14.27 -60.91 -10.01
C PRO A 156 -13.11 -60.03 -9.56
N GLY A 157 -12.04 -59.93 -10.36
CA GLY A 157 -10.85 -59.14 -10.01
C GLY A 157 -11.11 -57.64 -9.99
N LEU A 158 -12.02 -57.16 -10.85
CA LEU A 158 -12.34 -55.74 -10.94
C LEU A 158 -13.05 -55.21 -9.69
N ARG A 159 -13.88 -56.05 -9.03
CA ARG A 159 -14.55 -55.66 -7.78
C ARG A 159 -13.55 -55.48 -6.64
N ASP A 160 -12.56 -56.37 -6.57
CA ASP A 160 -11.52 -56.29 -5.55
C ASP A 160 -10.60 -55.08 -5.80
N SER A 161 -10.22 -54.81 -7.05
CA SER A 161 -9.45 -53.61 -7.41
C SER A 161 -10.22 -52.30 -7.17
N LEU A 162 -11.52 -52.25 -7.41
CA LEU A 162 -12.35 -51.08 -7.11
C LEU A 162 -12.53 -50.86 -5.59
N ARG A 163 -12.55 -51.93 -4.81
CA ARG A 163 -12.56 -51.86 -3.34
C ARG A 163 -11.23 -51.30 -2.83
N GLU A 164 -10.10 -51.83 -3.32
CA GLU A 164 -8.76 -51.31 -2.97
C GLU A 164 -8.59 -49.83 -3.38
N ALA A 165 -9.07 -49.44 -4.57
CA ALA A 165 -9.02 -48.06 -5.02
C ALA A 165 -9.84 -47.12 -4.13
N ARG A 166 -11.02 -47.55 -3.66
CA ARG A 166 -11.84 -46.80 -2.70
C ARG A 166 -11.15 -46.68 -1.34
N GLU A 167 -10.55 -47.75 -0.85
CA GLU A 167 -9.80 -47.73 0.42
C GLU A 167 -8.59 -46.78 0.34
N ALA A 168 -7.86 -46.78 -0.77
CA ALA A 168 -6.74 -45.87 -1.00
C ALA A 168 -7.17 -44.39 -1.03
N ILE A 169 -8.33 -44.07 -1.61
CA ILE A 169 -8.90 -42.71 -1.63
C ILE A 169 -9.25 -42.26 -0.21
N ILE A 170 -9.94 -43.11 0.57
CA ILE A 170 -10.31 -42.79 1.96
C ILE A 170 -9.05 -42.56 2.81
N LEU A 171 -7.99 -43.34 2.59
CA LEU A 171 -6.72 -43.20 3.31
C LEU A 171 -5.97 -41.91 2.93
N ALA A 172 -6.02 -41.52 1.66
CA ALA A 172 -5.45 -40.26 1.18
C ALA A 172 -6.22 -39.03 1.72
N GLU A 173 -7.54 -39.10 1.79
CA GLU A 173 -8.38 -38.06 2.39
C GLU A 173 -8.11 -37.91 3.90
N ALA A 174 -7.99 -39.02 4.63
CA ALA A 174 -7.64 -39.01 6.05
C ALA A 174 -6.23 -38.41 6.32
N LEU A 175 -5.25 -38.67 5.44
CA LEU A 175 -3.91 -38.08 5.55
C LEU A 175 -3.90 -36.57 5.26
N LEU A 176 -4.78 -36.09 4.37
CA LEU A 176 -4.93 -34.66 4.10
C LEU A 176 -5.61 -33.92 5.25
N GLU A 177 -6.59 -34.54 5.92
CA GLU A 177 -7.21 -33.98 7.13
C GLU A 177 -6.25 -33.92 8.33
N VAL A 178 -5.39 -34.93 8.52
CA VAL A 178 -4.39 -34.94 9.61
C VAL A 178 -3.25 -33.92 9.39
N LYS A 179 -2.90 -33.59 8.15
CA LYS A 179 -1.92 -32.54 7.82
C LYS A 179 -2.48 -31.11 7.85
N GLY A 180 -3.80 -30.97 7.99
CA GLY A 180 -4.51 -29.69 8.03
C GLY A 180 -4.69 -29.09 9.43
N ASN A 181 -4.26 -29.80 10.48
CA ASN A 181 -4.22 -29.34 11.88
C ASN A 181 -2.79 -29.08 12.35
#